data_AF-A0A961I9X6-F1
#
_entry.id   AF-A0A961I9X6-F1
#
_cell.length_a   1.000
_cell.length_b   1.000
_cell.length_c   1.000
_cell.angle_alpha   90.00
_cell.angle_beta   90.00
_cell.angle_gamma   90.00
#
_symmetry.space_group_name_H-M   'P 1'
#
loop_
_entity.id
_entity.type
_entity.pdbx_description
1 polymer ?
#
loop_
_entity_poly.entity_id
_entity_poly.type
_entity_poly.pdbx_seq_one_letter_code
_entity_poly.pdbx_strand_id
1 'polypeptide(L)'
;GTMYRNDAGELFVNAEQHFELTARDDRSGVATIYYSINGEAFRKYHGPFRLEQSGLNRILFYSVDISGNKEQLRVYNVYLDQRAPEAGFEFSEETNFEQGQYYMRPGATVHAVAVDDISGLLEIQLDAGQGLQSNQTDFTAEKEGVFHLRAVALDQVLNRSEPVTAKVVVDATPPQARVISQTRLYNGRTFCPLSGRVEIQANDTLSGVRWIQYRLSETGQWRTYGNAIIITNDKDEFRMRYRAVDRSGNISAEQEFACLVDRNRPVTEIQVDSAP
;
A
#
# COMPACT_ATOMS: atom_id res chain seq x y z
N GLY A 1 3.18 -33.20 11.54
CA GLY A 1 3.13 -31.78 11.16
C GLY A 1 4.49 -31.35 10.69
N THR A 2 4.63 -30.06 10.44
CA THR A 2 5.91 -29.42 10.15
C THR A 2 6.59 -29.04 11.45
N MET A 3 7.92 -29.08 11.46
CA MET A 3 8.72 -28.66 12.59
C MET A 3 9.95 -27.87 12.15
N TYR A 4 10.37 -26.93 12.99
CA TYR A 4 11.53 -26.09 12.80
C TYR A 4 12.34 -26.03 14.10
N ARG A 5 13.67 -25.98 13.99
CA ARG A 5 14.56 -25.73 15.13
C ARG A 5 15.37 -24.47 14.86
N ASN A 6 15.33 -23.54 15.81
CA ASN A 6 16.17 -22.34 15.74
C ASN A 6 17.62 -22.62 16.18
N ASP A 7 18.48 -21.61 16.07
CA ASP A 7 19.89 -21.72 16.42
C ASP A 7 20.15 -21.99 17.92
N ALA A 8 19.18 -21.68 18.78
CA ALA A 8 19.22 -22.00 20.21
C ALA A 8 18.78 -23.47 20.50
N GLY A 9 18.36 -24.22 19.49
CA GLY A 9 17.91 -25.60 19.60
C GLY A 9 16.44 -25.76 20.05
N GLU A 10 15.70 -24.65 20.18
CA GLU A 10 14.29 -24.65 20.51
C GLU A 10 13.48 -25.25 19.36
N LEU A 11 12.49 -26.08 19.69
CA LEU A 11 11.63 -26.74 18.70
C LEU A 11 10.32 -25.96 18.55
N PHE A 12 9.98 -25.64 17.31
CA PHE A 12 8.70 -25.06 16.89
C PHE A 12 7.95 -26.10 16.07
N VAL A 13 6.64 -26.21 16.28
CA VAL A 13 5.78 -27.16 15.56
C VAL A 13 4.46 -26.51 15.20
N ASN A 14 3.85 -26.95 14.10
CA ASN A 14 2.50 -26.53 13.75
C ASN A 14 1.41 -27.32 14.52
N ALA A 15 0.16 -26.89 14.37
CA ALA A 15 -1.02 -27.50 14.98
C ALA A 15 -1.24 -28.99 14.64
N GLU A 16 -0.64 -29.50 13.56
CA GLU A 16 -0.81 -30.88 13.11
C GLU A 16 0.16 -31.85 13.78
N GLN A 17 1.08 -31.35 14.62
CA GLN A 17 2.07 -32.18 15.26
C GLN A 17 1.46 -33.05 16.36
N HIS A 18 1.82 -34.35 16.33
CA HIS A 18 1.48 -35.30 17.38
C HIS A 18 2.71 -35.63 18.21
N PHE A 19 2.48 -35.83 19.50
CA PHE A 19 3.51 -36.22 20.46
C PHE A 19 3.21 -37.62 20.98
N GLU A 20 4.21 -38.49 20.91
CA GLU A 20 4.16 -39.87 21.38
C GLU A 20 5.18 -40.07 22.49
N LEU A 21 4.75 -40.72 23.57
CA LEU A 21 5.62 -41.10 24.68
C LEU A 21 5.83 -42.61 24.66
N THR A 22 7.08 -43.02 24.74
CA THR A 22 7.48 -44.42 24.88
C THR A 22 8.39 -44.58 26.10
N ALA A 23 8.34 -45.75 26.73
CA ALA A 23 9.17 -46.09 27.87
C ALA A 23 9.58 -47.56 27.78
N ARG A 24 10.72 -47.89 28.40
CA ARG A 24 11.27 -49.25 28.40
C ARG A 24 11.85 -49.54 29.79
N ASP A 25 11.48 -50.67 30.35
CA ASP A 25 12.08 -51.25 31.56
C ASP A 25 12.39 -52.72 31.30
N ASP A 26 13.66 -53.10 31.42
CA ASP A 26 14.17 -54.40 30.97
C ASP A 26 14.04 -55.51 32.03
N ARG A 27 13.51 -55.21 33.23
CA ARG A 27 13.40 -56.20 34.32
C ARG A 27 11.96 -56.50 34.68
N SER A 28 11.19 -55.47 35.02
CA SER A 28 9.81 -55.58 35.48
C SER A 28 8.79 -55.10 34.45
N GLY A 29 9.23 -54.39 33.40
CA GLY A 29 8.36 -53.82 32.39
C GLY A 29 7.68 -52.53 32.85
N VAL A 30 7.09 -51.81 31.90
CA VAL A 30 6.42 -50.52 32.16
C VAL A 30 4.95 -50.77 32.46
N ALA A 31 4.46 -50.28 33.61
CA ALA A 31 3.04 -50.34 33.94
C ALA A 31 2.25 -49.20 33.29
N THR A 32 2.74 -47.96 33.38
CA THR A 32 2.06 -46.79 32.82
C THR A 32 3.01 -45.60 32.66
N ILE A 33 2.69 -44.72 31.72
CA ILE A 33 3.31 -43.39 31.61
C ILE A 33 2.29 -42.36 32.08
N TYR A 34 2.73 -41.38 32.87
CA TYR A 34 1.96 -40.20 33.25
C TYR A 34 2.58 -38.97 32.61
N TYR A 35 1.74 -38.02 32.20
CA TYR A 35 2.18 -36.75 31.68
C TYR A 35 1.30 -35.59 32.14
N SER A 36 1.86 -34.38 32.12
CA SER A 36 1.23 -33.11 32.43
C SER A 36 1.69 -32.09 31.39
N ILE A 37 0.77 -31.25 30.93
CA ILE A 37 1.05 -30.16 29.99
C ILE A 37 0.77 -28.86 30.72
N ASN A 38 1.71 -27.90 30.67
CA ASN A 38 1.55 -26.54 31.18
C ASN A 38 1.08 -26.43 32.64
N GLY A 39 1.45 -27.42 33.47
CA GLY A 39 1.11 -27.43 34.90
C GLY A 39 -0.26 -28.01 35.23
N GLU A 40 -0.97 -28.58 34.25
CA GLU A 40 -2.19 -29.36 34.50
C GLU A 40 -1.92 -30.60 35.37
N ALA A 41 -2.99 -31.17 35.94
CA ALA A 41 -2.87 -32.42 36.69
C ALA A 41 -2.31 -33.56 35.82
N PHE A 42 -1.46 -34.40 36.41
CA PHE A 42 -0.93 -35.57 35.72
C PHE A 42 -2.06 -36.52 35.29
N ARG A 43 -2.03 -36.93 34.04
CA ARG A 43 -2.96 -37.89 33.45
C ARG A 43 -2.21 -39.07 32.84
N LYS A 44 -2.88 -40.22 32.75
CA LYS A 44 -2.32 -41.42 32.13
C LYS A 44 -2.18 -41.22 30.62
N TYR A 45 -1.07 -41.69 30.07
CA TYR A 45 -0.85 -41.72 28.64
C TYR A 45 -1.61 -42.89 28.00
N HIS A 46 -2.45 -42.59 27.01
CA HIS A 46 -3.27 -43.57 26.30
C HIS A 46 -3.00 -43.64 24.80
N GLY A 47 -2.10 -42.81 24.29
CA GLY A 47 -1.78 -42.69 22.88
C GLY A 47 -1.36 -41.27 22.50
N PRO A 48 -1.01 -41.03 21.23
CA PRO A 48 -0.53 -39.75 20.77
C PRO A 48 -1.49 -38.60 21.10
N PHE A 49 -0.93 -37.45 21.46
CA PHE A 49 -1.70 -36.25 21.78
C PHE A 49 -1.20 -35.04 20.99
N ARG A 50 -2.01 -33.97 20.97
CA ARG A 50 -1.65 -32.67 20.39
C ARG A 50 -1.56 -31.63 21.49
N LEU A 51 -0.85 -30.54 21.20
CA LEU A 51 -0.85 -29.34 22.01
C LEU A 51 -1.98 -28.41 21.55
N GLU A 52 -2.56 -27.67 22.49
CA GLU A 52 -3.70 -26.78 22.20
C GLU A 52 -3.38 -25.30 22.44
N GLN A 53 -2.32 -25.00 23.22
CA GLN A 53 -1.95 -23.65 23.58
C GLN A 53 -0.79 -23.17 22.69
N SER A 54 -0.99 -22.10 21.92
CA SER A 54 0.12 -21.46 21.18
C SER A 54 1.21 -20.93 22.12
N GLY A 55 2.44 -20.90 21.61
CA GLY A 55 3.64 -20.51 22.33
C GLY A 55 4.29 -21.68 23.08
N LEU A 56 5.08 -21.35 24.11
CA LEU A 56 5.85 -22.33 24.87
C LEU A 56 4.92 -23.30 25.62
N ASN A 57 5.03 -24.58 25.29
CA ASN A 57 4.43 -25.68 26.02
C ASN A 57 5.51 -26.46 26.78
N ARG A 58 5.25 -26.70 28.06
CA ARG A 58 6.10 -27.50 28.93
C ARG A 58 5.40 -28.82 29.24
N ILE A 59 5.96 -29.90 28.71
CA ILE A 59 5.47 -31.27 28.91
C ILE A 59 6.32 -31.92 29.98
N LEU A 60 5.69 -32.31 31.10
CA LEU A 60 6.33 -33.09 32.15
C LEU A 60 5.85 -34.52 32.05
N PHE A 61 6.73 -35.50 32.18
CA PHE A 61 6.35 -36.91 32.11
C PHE A 61 7.25 -37.80 32.96
N TYR A 62 6.67 -38.91 33.42
CA TYR A 62 7.37 -40.00 34.09
C TYR A 62 6.61 -41.32 33.91
N SER A 63 7.34 -42.41 33.85
CA SER A 63 6.84 -43.79 33.85
C SER A 63 6.87 -44.42 35.24
N VAL A 64 5.99 -45.41 35.42
CA VAL A 64 5.94 -46.29 36.59
C VAL A 64 6.07 -47.72 36.11
N ASP A 65 6.94 -48.50 36.74
CA ASP A 65 7.11 -49.92 36.44
C ASP A 65 6.03 -50.79 37.11
N ILE A 66 6.02 -52.11 36.82
CA ILE A 66 5.03 -53.03 37.42
C ILE A 66 5.22 -53.18 38.94
N SER A 67 6.42 -52.91 39.46
CA SER A 67 6.72 -52.95 40.91
C SER A 67 6.35 -51.66 41.64
N GLY A 68 5.88 -50.63 40.94
CA GLY A 68 5.51 -49.33 41.50
C GLY A 68 6.65 -48.32 41.59
N ASN A 69 7.84 -48.61 41.06
CA ASN A 69 8.95 -47.65 41.03
C ASN A 69 8.67 -46.56 39.99
N LYS A 70 8.92 -45.30 40.36
CA LYS A 70 8.73 -44.13 39.48
C LYS A 70 10.08 -43.64 38.96
N GLU A 71 10.15 -43.32 37.67
CA GLU A 71 11.34 -42.65 37.14
C GLU A 71 11.44 -41.20 37.62
N GLN A 72 12.61 -40.59 37.41
CA GLN A 72 12.79 -39.16 37.61
C GLN A 72 11.92 -38.35 36.64
N LEU A 73 11.31 -37.28 37.13
CA LEU A 73 10.47 -36.41 36.32
C LEU A 73 11.28 -35.75 35.18
N ARG A 74 10.83 -35.96 33.95
CA ARG A 74 11.42 -35.35 32.74
C ARG A 74 10.63 -34.13 32.32
N VAL A 75 11.31 -33.20 31.65
CA VAL A 75 10.72 -31.97 31.10
C VAL A 75 11.10 -31.85 29.63
N TYR A 76 10.12 -31.54 28.80
CA TYR A 76 10.29 -31.24 27.38
C TYR A 76 9.61 -29.93 27.05
N ASN A 77 10.37 -29.00 26.46
CA ASN A 77 9.89 -27.70 26.04
C ASN A 77 9.73 -27.69 24.52
N VAL A 78 8.60 -27.17 24.05
CA VAL A 78 8.29 -27.05 22.62
C VAL A 78 7.35 -25.87 22.40
N TYR A 79 7.57 -25.10 21.35
CA TYR A 79 6.71 -24.01 20.95
C TYR A 79 5.68 -24.52 19.94
N LEU A 80 4.41 -24.34 20.25
CA LEU A 80 3.33 -24.58 19.30
C LEU A 80 3.04 -23.27 18.57
N ASP A 81 3.11 -23.30 17.24
CA ASP A 81 2.73 -22.17 16.42
C ASP A 81 1.51 -22.52 15.57
N GLN A 82 0.42 -21.81 15.84
CA GLN A 82 -0.85 -21.93 15.12
C GLN A 82 -1.22 -20.63 14.41
N ARG A 83 -0.38 -19.59 14.53
CA ARG A 83 -0.67 -18.27 14.00
C ARG A 83 0.03 -18.14 12.66
N ALA A 84 -0.70 -17.64 11.68
CA ALA A 84 -0.10 -17.26 10.43
C ALA A 84 0.64 -15.91 10.61
N PRO A 85 1.68 -15.66 9.80
CA PRO A 85 2.32 -14.35 9.75
C PRO A 85 1.32 -13.25 9.38
N GLU A 86 1.57 -12.03 9.88
CA GLU A 86 0.89 -10.83 9.42
C GLU A 86 1.66 -10.23 8.24
N ALA A 87 1.02 -10.15 7.07
CA ALA A 87 1.62 -9.64 5.84
C ALA A 87 1.10 -8.24 5.47
N GLY A 88 1.95 -7.43 4.83
CA GLY A 88 1.65 -6.06 4.44
C GLY A 88 2.46 -5.58 3.23
N PHE A 89 2.27 -4.32 2.88
CA PHE A 89 3.06 -3.62 1.86
C PHE A 89 3.59 -2.30 2.43
N GLU A 90 4.87 -2.04 2.17
CA GLU A 90 5.51 -0.75 2.38
C GLU A 90 5.77 -0.10 1.01
N PHE A 91 5.44 1.18 0.89
CA PHE A 91 5.53 1.92 -0.37
C PHE A 91 6.61 2.99 -0.26
N SER A 92 7.33 3.25 -1.35
CA SER A 92 8.31 4.34 -1.40
C SER A 92 7.67 5.69 -1.08
N GLU A 93 8.49 6.63 -0.60
CA GLU A 93 8.09 8.01 -0.36
C GLU A 93 7.47 8.63 -1.63
N GLU A 94 6.60 9.63 -1.45
CA GLU A 94 5.81 10.29 -2.51
C GLU A 94 4.65 9.47 -3.11
N THR A 95 4.45 8.21 -2.72
CA THR A 95 3.25 7.43 -3.11
C THR A 95 1.99 8.06 -2.53
N ASN A 96 1.00 8.32 -3.38
CA ASN A 96 -0.28 8.89 -2.97
C ASN A 96 -1.34 7.79 -2.84
N PHE A 97 -2.04 7.72 -1.70
CA PHE A 97 -3.17 6.82 -1.53
C PHE A 97 -4.49 7.58 -1.57
N GLU A 98 -5.27 7.36 -2.62
CA GLU A 98 -6.60 7.95 -2.79
C GLU A 98 -7.53 6.94 -3.43
N GLN A 99 -8.83 6.99 -3.10
CA GLN A 99 -9.85 6.17 -3.75
C GLN A 99 -9.56 4.65 -3.73
N GLY A 100 -8.91 4.16 -2.66
CA GLY A 100 -8.55 2.75 -2.50
C GLY A 100 -7.39 2.28 -3.38
N GLN A 101 -6.60 3.20 -3.94
CA GLN A 101 -5.53 2.92 -4.90
C GLN A 101 -4.27 3.71 -4.55
N TYR A 102 -3.13 3.14 -4.90
CA TYR A 102 -1.82 3.78 -4.76
C TYR A 102 -1.42 4.36 -6.12
N TYR A 103 -1.10 5.64 -6.15
CA TYR A 103 -0.63 6.35 -7.33
C TYR A 103 0.84 6.69 -7.14
N MET A 104 1.66 6.34 -8.12
CA MET A 104 3.10 6.52 -8.07
C MET A 104 3.67 6.78 -9.46
N ARG A 105 4.89 7.33 -9.51
CA ARG A 105 5.64 7.53 -10.75
C ARG A 105 6.52 6.33 -11.06
N PRO A 106 7.02 6.19 -12.30
CA PRO A 106 8.03 5.18 -12.57
C PRO A 106 9.27 5.34 -11.69
N GLY A 107 9.82 4.20 -11.27
CA GLY A 107 10.95 4.10 -10.34
C GLY A 107 10.56 3.98 -8.87
N ALA A 108 9.30 4.25 -8.52
CA ALA A 108 8.78 3.96 -7.18
C ALA A 108 8.84 2.45 -6.86
N THR A 109 9.03 2.12 -5.58
CA THR A 109 9.15 0.73 -5.12
C THR A 109 8.04 0.37 -4.15
N VAL A 110 7.65 -0.89 -4.16
CA VAL A 110 6.76 -1.51 -3.19
C VAL A 110 7.44 -2.75 -2.62
N HIS A 111 7.51 -2.83 -1.31
CA HIS A 111 8.12 -3.93 -0.57
C HIS A 111 7.03 -4.70 0.16
N ALA A 112 6.85 -5.97 -0.17
CA ALA A 112 6.05 -6.88 0.61
C ALA A 112 6.79 -7.21 1.90
N VAL A 113 6.13 -7.01 3.04
CA VAL A 113 6.68 -7.24 4.37
C VAL A 113 5.81 -8.21 5.13
N ALA A 114 6.39 -8.95 6.07
CA ALA A 114 5.64 -9.80 6.97
C ALA A 114 6.37 -9.97 8.29
N VAL A 115 5.59 -10.21 9.35
CA VAL A 115 6.10 -10.51 10.68
C VAL A 115 5.42 -11.75 11.23
N ASP A 116 6.21 -12.57 11.92
CA ASP A 116 5.74 -13.70 12.71
C ASP A 116 6.47 -13.68 14.06
N ASP A 117 5.73 -13.89 15.14
CA ASP A 117 6.19 -13.70 16.51
C ASP A 117 6.33 -15.02 17.31
N ILE A 118 6.16 -16.19 16.68
CA ILE A 118 6.39 -17.48 17.32
C ILE A 118 7.48 -18.25 16.58
N SER A 119 7.19 -18.81 15.40
CA SER A 119 8.17 -19.64 14.68
C SER A 119 9.09 -18.83 13.78
N GLY A 120 8.75 -17.57 13.52
CA GLY A 120 9.49 -16.65 12.66
C GLY A 120 9.13 -16.82 11.19
N LEU A 121 9.53 -15.85 10.37
CA LEU A 121 9.22 -15.84 8.95
C LEU A 121 10.10 -16.84 8.18
N LEU A 122 9.48 -17.61 7.28
CA LEU A 122 10.17 -18.46 6.31
C LEU A 122 10.35 -17.74 4.98
N GLU A 123 9.24 -17.32 4.36
CA GLU A 123 9.27 -16.62 3.09
C GLU A 123 8.06 -15.71 2.88
N ILE A 124 8.22 -14.77 1.95
CA ILE A 124 7.14 -14.00 1.36
C ILE A 124 7.08 -14.33 -0.12
N GLN A 125 5.88 -14.55 -0.62
CA GLN A 125 5.58 -14.76 -2.03
C GLN A 125 4.83 -13.56 -2.58
N LEU A 126 5.36 -12.92 -3.62
CA LEU A 126 4.73 -11.78 -4.29
C LEU A 126 4.24 -12.19 -5.68
N ASP A 127 3.00 -11.82 -5.99
CA ASP A 127 2.45 -11.81 -7.34
C ASP A 127 2.34 -10.36 -7.81
N ALA A 128 3.14 -10.02 -8.82
CA ALA A 128 3.13 -8.75 -9.52
C ALA A 128 2.65 -8.89 -10.99
N GLY A 129 1.76 -9.86 -11.25
CA GLY A 129 1.21 -10.14 -12.58
C GLY A 129 1.82 -11.36 -13.28
N GLN A 130 2.66 -12.13 -12.58
CA GLN A 130 3.28 -13.36 -13.09
C GLN A 130 2.91 -14.59 -12.22
N GLY A 131 1.93 -14.45 -11.33
CA GLY A 131 1.66 -15.44 -10.29
C GLY A 131 2.59 -15.27 -9.09
N LEU A 132 2.28 -15.97 -7.99
CA LEU A 132 3.08 -15.93 -6.76
C LEU A 132 4.50 -16.47 -7.00
N GLN A 133 5.50 -15.63 -6.74
CA GLN A 133 6.93 -15.98 -6.82
C GLN A 133 7.55 -16.05 -5.43
N SER A 134 8.24 -17.14 -5.12
CA SER A 134 9.00 -17.29 -3.86
C SER A 134 10.22 -16.39 -3.81
N ASN A 135 10.54 -15.90 -2.61
CA ASN A 135 11.68 -15.01 -2.33
C ASN A 135 11.71 -13.72 -3.17
N GLN A 136 10.58 -13.33 -3.75
CA GLN A 136 10.40 -12.03 -4.37
C GLN A 136 9.55 -11.19 -3.44
N THR A 137 10.12 -10.14 -2.87
CA THR A 137 9.42 -9.18 -2.00
C THR A 137 9.19 -7.85 -2.66
N ASP A 138 9.94 -7.56 -3.73
CA ASP A 138 10.01 -6.21 -4.28
C ASP A 138 9.30 -6.12 -5.62
N PHE A 139 8.57 -5.02 -5.79
CA PHE A 139 8.04 -4.56 -7.05
C PHE A 139 8.58 -3.15 -7.33
N THR A 140 9.20 -2.98 -8.50
CA THR A 140 9.62 -1.68 -9.01
C THR A 140 8.69 -1.26 -10.13
N ALA A 141 8.15 -0.04 -10.03
CA ALA A 141 7.29 0.56 -11.02
C ALA A 141 8.08 0.98 -12.28
N GLU A 142 8.51 0.04 -13.11
CA GLU A 142 9.35 0.38 -14.28
C GLU A 142 8.57 0.99 -15.44
N LYS A 143 7.27 0.67 -15.54
CA LYS A 143 6.42 1.04 -16.66
C LYS A 143 5.09 1.57 -16.15
N GLU A 144 4.53 2.50 -16.90
CA GLU A 144 3.16 2.96 -16.68
C GLU A 144 2.16 1.81 -16.82
N GLY A 145 1.11 1.86 -16.02
CA GLY A 145 0.03 0.88 -16.06
C GLY A 145 -0.67 0.71 -14.72
N VAL A 146 -1.64 -0.20 -14.71
CA VAL A 146 -2.36 -0.61 -13.51
C VAL A 146 -1.91 -2.01 -13.12
N PHE A 147 -1.40 -2.15 -11.91
CA PHE A 147 -0.89 -3.38 -11.33
C PHE A 147 -1.75 -3.79 -10.14
N HIS A 148 -1.99 -5.09 -10.01
CA HIS A 148 -2.64 -5.68 -8.85
C HIS A 148 -1.62 -6.56 -8.16
N LEU A 149 -1.05 -6.04 -7.08
CA LEU A 149 -0.08 -6.76 -6.28
C LEU A 149 -0.84 -7.65 -5.29
N ARG A 150 -0.33 -8.86 -5.08
CA ARG A 150 -0.80 -9.78 -4.05
C ARG A 150 0.38 -10.43 -3.37
N ALA A 151 0.47 -10.35 -2.05
CA ALA A 151 1.51 -11.02 -1.28
C ALA A 151 0.92 -12.00 -0.27
N VAL A 152 1.66 -13.07 0.01
CA VAL A 152 1.37 -14.04 1.07
C VAL A 152 2.67 -14.40 1.78
N ALA A 153 2.61 -14.59 3.09
CA ALA A 153 3.74 -15.02 3.90
C ALA A 153 3.55 -16.44 4.45
N LEU A 154 4.68 -17.12 4.64
CA LEU A 154 4.78 -18.41 5.32
C LEU A 154 5.74 -18.28 6.50
N ASP A 155 5.39 -18.85 7.64
CA ASP A 155 6.30 -19.00 8.78
C ASP A 155 7.17 -20.26 8.66
N GLN A 156 8.06 -20.47 9.64
CA GLN A 156 8.98 -21.62 9.67
C GLN A 156 8.28 -22.98 9.88
N VAL A 157 7.02 -23.00 10.32
CA VAL A 157 6.22 -24.22 10.45
C VAL A 157 5.09 -24.33 9.40
N LEU A 158 5.17 -23.50 8.36
CA LEU A 158 4.27 -23.43 7.21
C LEU A 158 2.83 -23.01 7.54
N ASN A 159 2.60 -22.24 8.61
CA ASN A 159 1.36 -21.46 8.70
C ASN A 159 1.41 -20.34 7.65
N ARG A 160 0.28 -20.10 6.98
CA ARG A 160 0.18 -19.24 5.80
C ARG A 160 -0.73 -18.05 6.08
N SER A 161 -0.25 -16.85 5.76
CA SER A 161 -1.05 -15.63 5.91
C SER A 161 -2.26 -15.61 4.98
N GLU A 162 -3.26 -14.83 5.37
CA GLU A 162 -4.24 -14.34 4.39
C GLU A 162 -3.53 -13.48 3.34
N PRO A 163 -3.98 -13.49 2.07
CA PRO A 163 -3.38 -12.65 1.05
C PRO A 163 -3.64 -11.16 1.30
N VAL A 164 -2.58 -10.35 1.27
CA VAL A 164 -2.67 -8.89 1.20
C VAL A 164 -2.63 -8.45 -0.25
N THR A 165 -3.44 -7.46 -0.62
CA THR A 165 -3.52 -6.97 -2.00
C THR A 165 -3.40 -5.45 -2.08
N ALA A 166 -2.77 -4.94 -3.14
CA ALA A 166 -2.70 -3.51 -3.43
C ALA A 166 -2.95 -3.25 -4.92
N LYS A 167 -3.78 -2.24 -5.23
CA LYS A 167 -3.93 -1.73 -6.58
C LYS A 167 -3.02 -0.52 -6.77
N VAL A 168 -2.07 -0.65 -7.69
CA VAL A 168 -1.06 0.36 -7.99
C VAL A 168 -1.29 0.93 -9.38
N VAL A 169 -1.32 2.25 -9.49
CA VAL A 169 -1.41 2.99 -10.74
C VAL A 169 -0.07 3.72 -10.92
N VAL A 170 0.74 3.22 -11.85
CA VAL A 170 2.02 3.84 -12.21
C VAL A 170 1.76 4.76 -13.39
N ASP A 171 2.07 6.04 -13.23
CA ASP A 171 1.84 7.04 -14.26
C ASP A 171 3.03 7.99 -14.35
N ALA A 172 3.57 8.17 -15.54
CA ALA A 172 4.66 9.09 -15.86
C ALA A 172 4.18 10.25 -16.74
N THR A 173 2.93 10.22 -17.19
CA THR A 173 2.40 11.11 -18.20
C THR A 173 1.75 12.29 -17.51
N PRO A 174 2.25 13.52 -17.70
CA PRO A 174 1.63 14.67 -17.09
C PRO A 174 0.23 14.96 -17.67
N PRO A 175 -0.66 15.55 -16.87
CA PRO A 175 -1.97 15.97 -17.34
C PRO A 175 -1.87 17.03 -18.43
N GLN A 176 -2.90 17.16 -19.27
CA GLN A 176 -3.01 18.26 -20.23
C GLN A 176 -4.04 19.28 -19.73
N ALA A 177 -3.60 20.51 -19.52
CA ALA A 177 -4.44 21.62 -19.10
C ALA A 177 -4.73 22.59 -20.26
N ARG A 178 -5.94 23.15 -20.29
CA ARG A 178 -6.35 24.20 -21.23
C ARG A 178 -7.24 25.25 -20.56
N VAL A 179 -7.20 26.47 -21.08
CA VAL A 179 -8.13 27.54 -20.71
C VAL A 179 -9.36 27.53 -21.62
N ILE A 180 -10.52 27.79 -21.00
CA ILE A 180 -11.78 28.09 -21.66
C ILE A 180 -12.17 29.51 -21.23
N SER A 181 -12.17 30.44 -22.18
CA SER A 181 -12.54 31.83 -21.94
C SER A 181 -13.17 32.42 -23.20
N GLN A 182 -14.05 33.39 -23.02
CA GLN A 182 -14.61 34.16 -24.14
C GLN A 182 -13.56 35.17 -24.61
N THR A 183 -13.05 35.00 -25.82
CA THR A 183 -12.08 35.92 -26.42
C THR A 183 -12.53 36.37 -27.81
N ARG A 184 -12.03 37.52 -28.24
CA ARG A 184 -12.23 38.06 -29.60
C ARG A 184 -10.88 38.40 -30.21
N LEU A 185 -10.66 37.98 -31.45
CA LEU A 185 -9.48 38.36 -32.21
C LEU A 185 -9.79 39.61 -33.03
N TYR A 186 -8.98 40.66 -32.86
CA TYR A 186 -9.08 41.90 -33.64
C TYR A 186 -7.68 42.41 -33.97
N ASN A 187 -7.40 42.64 -35.25
CA ASN A 187 -6.09 43.08 -35.77
C ASN A 187 -4.90 42.28 -35.19
N GLY A 188 -5.04 40.96 -35.11
CA GLY A 188 -3.99 40.06 -34.60
C GLY A 188 -3.79 40.10 -33.07
N ARG A 189 -4.67 40.78 -32.32
CA ARG A 189 -4.64 40.84 -30.85
C ARG A 189 -5.87 40.17 -30.25
N THR A 190 -5.67 39.44 -29.15
CA THR A 190 -6.74 38.76 -28.41
C THR A 190 -7.29 39.67 -27.33
N PHE A 191 -8.59 39.94 -27.37
CA PHE A 191 -9.31 40.74 -26.38
C PHE A 191 -10.24 39.85 -25.54
N CYS A 192 -10.30 40.14 -24.25
CA CYS A 192 -11.26 39.54 -23.32
C CYS A 192 -12.32 40.56 -22.90
N PRO A 193 -13.58 40.14 -22.65
CA PRO A 193 -14.58 41.02 -22.08
C PRO A 193 -14.21 41.39 -20.65
N LEU A 194 -14.55 42.62 -20.27
CA LEU A 194 -14.48 43.05 -18.88
C LEU A 194 -15.41 42.16 -18.02
N SER A 195 -14.92 41.72 -16.86
CA SER A 195 -15.62 40.74 -16.01
C SER A 195 -15.86 39.39 -16.70
N GLY A 196 -15.10 39.09 -17.76
CA GLY A 196 -15.05 37.79 -18.40
C GLY A 196 -14.61 36.68 -17.44
N ARG A 197 -15.07 35.45 -17.71
CA ARG A 197 -14.74 34.25 -16.92
C ARG A 197 -13.64 33.47 -17.62
N VAL A 198 -12.62 33.09 -16.86
CA VAL A 198 -11.56 32.18 -17.27
C VAL A 198 -11.74 30.88 -16.51
N GLU A 199 -12.03 29.82 -17.24
CA GLU A 199 -12.14 28.46 -16.72
C GLU A 199 -10.92 27.66 -17.15
N ILE A 200 -10.47 26.75 -16.29
CA ILE A 200 -9.33 25.88 -16.58
C ILE A 200 -9.84 24.45 -16.50
N GLN A 201 -9.66 23.70 -17.57
CA GLN A 201 -9.93 22.26 -17.61
C GLN A 201 -8.63 21.52 -17.75
N ALA A 202 -8.53 20.36 -17.11
CA ALA A 202 -7.44 19.44 -17.33
C ALA A 202 -7.96 18.02 -17.47
N ASN A 203 -7.24 17.20 -18.21
CA ASN A 203 -7.47 15.76 -18.29
C ASN A 203 -6.16 15.01 -18.03
N ASP A 204 -6.32 13.82 -17.50
CA ASP A 204 -5.28 12.80 -17.43
C ASP A 204 -5.96 11.45 -17.57
N THR A 205 -5.34 10.53 -18.30
CA THR A 205 -5.98 9.28 -18.73
C THR A 205 -5.76 8.10 -17.77
N LEU A 206 -4.76 8.16 -16.89
CA LEU A 206 -4.36 7.02 -16.08
C LEU A 206 -4.53 7.29 -14.58
N SER A 207 -3.79 8.25 -14.03
CA SER A 207 -3.90 8.64 -12.62
C SER A 207 -5.00 9.69 -12.38
N GLY A 208 -5.44 10.36 -13.44
CA GLY A 208 -6.45 11.40 -13.40
C GLY A 208 -5.92 12.68 -12.76
N VAL A 209 -6.59 13.80 -13.02
CA VAL A 209 -6.19 15.09 -12.44
C VAL A 209 -6.47 15.10 -10.93
N ARG A 210 -5.46 15.50 -10.15
CA ARG A 210 -5.58 15.69 -8.70
C ARG A 210 -5.93 17.13 -8.36
N TRP A 211 -5.23 18.10 -8.93
CA TRP A 211 -5.59 19.52 -8.84
C TRP A 211 -5.01 20.33 -9.99
N ILE A 212 -5.54 21.54 -10.15
CA ILE A 212 -5.04 22.56 -11.09
C ILE A 212 -4.51 23.73 -10.27
N GLN A 213 -3.45 24.38 -10.74
CA GLN A 213 -2.86 25.56 -10.11
C GLN A 213 -2.70 26.69 -11.13
N TYR A 214 -2.79 27.93 -10.67
CA TYR A 214 -2.56 29.12 -11.49
C TYR A 214 -1.85 30.23 -10.71
N ARG A 215 -1.24 31.18 -11.44
CA ARG A 215 -0.68 32.42 -10.90
C ARG A 215 -0.95 33.58 -11.86
N LEU A 216 -1.19 34.77 -11.30
CA LEU A 216 -1.55 35.99 -12.06
C LEU A 216 -0.35 36.95 -12.27
N SER A 217 0.84 36.54 -11.86
CA SER A 217 2.08 37.26 -12.14
C SER A 217 3.21 36.27 -12.35
N GLU A 218 4.27 36.71 -13.03
CA GLU A 218 5.41 35.87 -13.39
C GLU A 218 6.17 35.33 -12.17
N THR A 219 6.22 36.10 -11.08
CA THR A 219 6.87 35.72 -9.82
C THR A 219 5.89 35.43 -8.69
N GLY A 220 4.58 35.42 -8.98
CA GLY A 220 3.54 35.20 -8.00
C GLY A 220 3.50 33.76 -7.48
N GLN A 221 2.93 33.59 -6.28
CA GLN A 221 2.66 32.27 -5.72
C GLN A 221 1.58 31.54 -6.51
N TRP A 222 1.76 30.23 -6.66
CA TRP A 222 0.76 29.33 -7.20
C TRP A 222 -0.46 29.23 -6.28
N ARG A 223 -1.65 29.32 -6.87
CA ARG A 223 -2.94 29.18 -6.20
C ARG A 223 -3.67 27.97 -6.76
N THR A 224 -4.30 27.17 -5.92
CA THR A 224 -5.15 26.08 -6.38
C THR A 224 -6.40 26.64 -7.07
N TYR A 225 -6.68 26.15 -8.27
CA TYR A 225 -7.86 26.48 -9.03
C TYR A 225 -9.06 25.68 -8.50
N GLY A 226 -10.12 26.36 -8.08
CA GLY A 226 -11.37 25.73 -7.64
C GLY A 226 -12.63 26.37 -8.23
N ASN A 227 -12.54 27.60 -8.75
CA ASN A 227 -13.65 28.33 -9.35
C ASN A 227 -13.17 29.15 -10.55
N ALA A 228 -14.08 29.53 -11.43
CA ALA A 228 -13.80 30.44 -12.54
C ALA A 228 -13.11 31.73 -12.05
N ILE A 229 -12.05 32.12 -12.75
CA ILE A 229 -11.28 33.33 -12.45
C ILE A 229 -11.95 34.48 -13.20
N ILE A 230 -12.25 35.57 -12.49
CA ILE A 230 -12.87 36.75 -13.10
C ILE A 230 -11.77 37.71 -13.55
N ILE A 231 -11.87 38.14 -14.81
CA ILE A 231 -10.99 39.17 -15.36
C ILE A 231 -11.37 40.52 -14.75
N THR A 232 -10.43 41.08 -14.00
CA THR A 232 -10.61 42.35 -13.28
C THR A 232 -10.17 43.56 -14.11
N ASN A 233 -10.72 44.73 -13.78
CA ASN A 233 -10.44 46.00 -14.46
C ASN A 233 -9.17 46.72 -13.97
N ASP A 234 -8.20 45.99 -13.44
CA ASP A 234 -7.04 46.59 -12.79
C ASP A 234 -5.88 46.83 -13.77
N LYS A 235 -5.76 46.05 -14.86
CA LYS A 235 -4.75 46.27 -15.94
C LYS A 235 -5.35 46.25 -17.36
N ASP A 236 -4.62 46.81 -18.33
CA ASP A 236 -4.98 46.77 -19.77
C ASP A 236 -4.71 45.39 -20.39
N GLU A 237 -3.97 44.53 -19.67
CA GLU A 237 -3.68 43.15 -20.02
C GLU A 237 -3.99 42.24 -18.83
N PHE A 238 -4.74 41.18 -19.09
CA PHE A 238 -4.90 40.06 -18.19
C PHE A 238 -3.92 38.96 -18.59
N ARG A 239 -3.09 38.51 -17.66
CA ARG A 239 -2.11 37.44 -17.87
C ARG A 239 -2.17 36.45 -16.73
N MET A 240 -2.15 35.17 -17.08
CA MET A 240 -2.15 34.06 -16.14
C MET A 240 -1.28 32.93 -16.66
N ARG A 241 -0.55 32.29 -15.75
CA ARG A 241 0.08 31.00 -16.01
C ARG A 241 -0.61 29.91 -15.22
N TYR A 242 -0.73 28.73 -15.80
CA TYR A 242 -1.46 27.62 -15.22
C TYR A 242 -0.78 26.28 -15.51
N ARG A 243 -1.01 25.31 -14.62
CA ARG A 243 -0.55 23.92 -14.75
C ARG A 243 -1.48 22.99 -13.99
N ALA A 244 -1.50 21.72 -14.37
CA ALA A 244 -2.22 20.67 -13.68
C ALA A 244 -1.24 19.68 -13.03
N VAL A 245 -1.70 19.01 -11.97
CA VAL A 245 -0.98 17.93 -11.30
C VAL A 245 -1.91 16.73 -11.21
N ASP A 246 -1.42 15.55 -11.57
CA ASP A 246 -2.17 14.30 -11.49
C ASP A 246 -2.03 13.61 -10.12
N ARG A 247 -2.59 12.41 -9.96
CA ARG A 247 -2.53 11.68 -8.67
C ARG A 247 -1.19 11.00 -8.41
N SER A 248 -0.44 10.67 -9.45
CA SER A 248 0.95 10.18 -9.35
C SER A 248 1.94 11.33 -9.16
N GLY A 249 1.45 12.56 -9.13
CA GLY A 249 2.20 13.77 -8.89
C GLY A 249 2.80 14.41 -10.14
N ASN A 250 2.64 13.85 -11.35
CA ASN A 250 3.21 14.47 -12.56
C ASN A 250 2.60 15.85 -12.80
N ILE A 251 3.44 16.78 -13.24
CA ILE A 251 3.08 18.19 -13.40
C ILE A 251 3.08 18.52 -14.89
N SER A 252 1.97 19.04 -15.40
CA SER A 252 1.87 19.48 -16.79
C SER A 252 2.91 20.55 -17.12
N ALA A 253 3.22 20.70 -18.40
CA ALA A 253 3.91 21.90 -18.87
C ALA A 253 3.16 23.16 -18.39
N GLU A 254 3.93 24.18 -18.00
CA GLU A 254 3.37 25.48 -17.67
C GLU A 254 2.85 26.14 -18.94
N GLN A 255 1.57 26.51 -18.93
CA GLN A 255 0.91 27.19 -20.02
C GLN A 255 0.60 28.63 -19.66
N GLU A 256 0.52 29.50 -20.66
CA GLU A 256 0.17 30.91 -20.48
C GLU A 256 -1.14 31.23 -21.20
N PHE A 257 -1.96 32.04 -20.55
CA PHE A 257 -3.12 32.70 -21.14
C PHE A 257 -2.97 34.21 -20.95
N ALA A 258 -3.03 34.96 -22.04
CA ALA A 258 -2.97 36.41 -22.04
C ALA A 258 -4.01 36.99 -23.00
N CYS A 259 -4.63 38.10 -22.58
CA CYS A 259 -5.51 38.89 -23.42
C CYS A 259 -5.53 40.35 -22.99
N LEU A 260 -5.84 41.22 -23.94
CA LEU A 260 -6.06 42.64 -23.70
C LEU A 260 -7.47 42.86 -23.15
N VAL A 261 -7.61 43.82 -22.24
CA VAL A 261 -8.89 44.23 -21.66
C VAL A 261 -9.17 45.65 -22.15
N ASP A 262 -10.07 45.78 -23.12
CA ASP A 262 -10.48 47.10 -23.61
C ASP A 262 -11.46 47.76 -22.65
N ARG A 263 -11.08 48.95 -22.19
CA ARG A 263 -11.85 49.78 -21.25
C ARG A 263 -12.53 50.96 -21.93
N ASN A 264 -12.16 51.22 -23.17
CA ASN A 264 -12.66 52.36 -23.90
C ASN A 264 -14.04 52.00 -24.42
N ARG A 265 -15.03 52.79 -24.02
CA ARG A 265 -16.36 52.68 -24.61
C ARG A 265 -16.31 53.26 -26.01
N PRO A 266 -16.94 52.63 -27.00
CA PRO A 266 -17.04 53.22 -28.33
C PRO A 266 -17.80 54.55 -28.24
N VAL A 267 -17.35 55.54 -29.01
CA VAL A 267 -18.05 56.82 -29.23
C VAL A 267 -18.60 56.81 -30.66
N THR A 268 -19.80 57.36 -30.85
CA THR A 268 -20.43 57.49 -32.17
C THR A 268 -20.64 58.96 -32.47
N GLU A 269 -20.22 59.40 -33.65
CA GLU A 269 -20.41 60.76 -34.15
C GLU A 269 -21.24 60.73 -35.44
N ILE A 270 -22.11 61.72 -35.63
CA ILE A 270 -22.90 61.91 -36.85
C ILE A 270 -22.32 63.09 -37.63
N GLN A 271 -22.15 62.93 -38.94
CA GLN A 271 -21.83 64.02 -39.86
C GLN A 271 -23.06 64.31 -40.73
N VAL A 272 -23.41 65.60 -40.83
CA VAL A 272 -24.48 66.09 -41.71
C VAL A 272 -23.83 66.91 -42.80
N ASP A 273 -23.79 66.36 -44.02
CA ASP A 273 -23.33 67.10 -45.19
C ASP A 273 -24.42 68.10 -45.63
N SER A 274 -24.06 69.37 -45.80
CA SER A 274 -24.90 70.34 -46.50
C SER A 274 -24.85 70.05 -48.00
N ALA A 275 -26.01 69.79 -48.60
CA ALA A 275 -26.13 69.64 -50.06
C ALA A 275 -25.62 70.90 -50.80
N PRO A 276 -25.00 70.73 -51.98
CA PRO A 276 -24.36 71.80 -52.74
C PRO A 276 -25.34 72.89 -53.23
#